data_AF-Q6A1J3-F1
#
_entry.id   AF-Q6A1J3-F1
#
_cell.length_a   1.000
_cell.length_b   1.000
_cell.length_c   1.000
_cell.angle_alpha   90.00
_cell.angle_beta   90.00
_cell.angle_gamma   90.00
#
_symmetry.space_group_name_H-M   'P 1'
#
loop_
_entity.id
_entity.type
_entity.pdbx_description
1 polymer ?
#
loop_
_entity_poly.entity_id
_entity_poly.type
_entity_poly.pdbx_seq_one_letter_code
_entity_poly.pdbx_strand_id
1 'polypeptide(L)'
;MDHFSGYYKSSKTTEFLINLNQFVFIFGLPNFWVQELDISDSFRKIVGYLNKYGNWSIFGLILAEYGAFFTQKNLNQRQSSDLVLFMISHSIITGFRVRICHQEVEIRNVMYKLGIALKEVHNDSEAEEQMIKRSKFFSWALILNCVISFLMYTIEAVLRVIRAGVTFTTVITVYPDVEDRSGLSNGVRVMFYIIWCIYLTRVFAVYTLVICLTIAMSHQFKNLTSYFYSLSSIFDDDQMTQAEKEQEYERAFRVGIKIHSDTLNCTGDIQKICRDVFSGQIIFNITLLIVLMYQMVNSARSLTNALTLVMVALSILLSTGFFMWNAGDITVEAKSLPTAMFSSGWEHCGRDSSVRVRKLIVIAMMQAQEPVVLTGLGIIALSYQSYVSIVKSSYSVFSVLY
;
A
#
# COMPACT_ATOMS: atom_id res chain seq x y z
N MET A 1 -3.88 15.22 -16.19
CA MET A 1 -2.62 15.80 -16.71
C MET A 1 -2.31 14.94 -17.92
N ASP A 2 -2.78 15.36 -19.09
CA ASP A 2 -3.18 14.38 -20.10
C ASP A 2 -2.08 14.00 -21.07
N HIS A 3 -0.95 14.71 -21.10
CA HIS A 3 0.31 14.23 -21.66
C HIS A 3 1.47 15.08 -21.10
N PHE A 4 2.42 14.45 -20.40
CA PHE A 4 3.65 15.11 -19.99
C PHE A 4 4.68 14.97 -21.13
N SER A 5 5.07 16.08 -21.76
CA SER A 5 6.01 16.12 -22.88
C SER A 5 7.37 16.75 -22.53
N GLY A 6 7.65 16.93 -21.24
CA GLY A 6 8.89 17.55 -20.76
C GLY A 6 10.07 16.57 -20.63
N TYR A 7 11.29 17.10 -20.71
CA TYR A 7 12.49 16.40 -20.22
C TYR A 7 12.60 16.63 -18.71
N TYR A 8 12.79 15.58 -17.91
CA TYR A 8 13.04 15.70 -16.47
C TYR A 8 14.40 15.11 -16.09
N LYS A 9 15.01 15.64 -15.04
CA LYS A 9 16.25 15.09 -14.48
C LYS A 9 15.92 13.80 -13.73
N SER A 10 16.46 12.67 -14.20
CA SER A 10 16.26 11.38 -13.55
C SER A 10 16.99 11.32 -12.21
N SER A 11 16.28 10.87 -11.17
CA SER A 11 16.80 10.55 -9.83
C SER A 11 16.68 9.05 -9.54
N LYS A 12 17.31 8.53 -8.48
CA LYS A 12 17.14 7.11 -8.11
C LYS A 12 15.68 6.82 -7.74
N THR A 13 14.97 7.80 -7.17
CA THR A 13 13.53 7.73 -6.91
C THR A 13 12.74 7.60 -8.20
N THR A 14 13.10 8.39 -9.22
CA THR A 14 12.43 8.34 -10.53
C THR A 14 12.57 6.96 -11.14
N GLU A 15 13.79 6.42 -11.19
CA GLU A 15 14.04 5.07 -11.70
C GLU A 15 13.29 4.01 -10.90
N PHE A 16 13.26 4.14 -9.57
CA PHE A 16 12.49 3.25 -8.70
C PHE A 16 10.99 3.27 -9.02
N LEU A 17 10.38 4.45 -9.21
CA LEU A 17 8.95 4.58 -9.52
C LEU A 17 8.62 4.09 -10.93
N ILE A 18 9.54 4.23 -11.89
CA ILE A 18 9.42 3.63 -13.24
C ILE A 18 9.40 2.10 -13.12
N ASN A 19 10.33 1.52 -12.37
CA ASN A 19 10.40 0.07 -12.15
C ASN A 19 9.16 -0.46 -11.39
N LEU A 20 8.68 0.30 -10.40
CA LEU A 20 7.41 0.00 -9.72
C LEU A 20 6.24 0.00 -10.70
N ASN A 21 6.17 1.00 -11.58
CA ASN A 21 5.13 1.11 -12.59
C ASN A 21 5.16 -0.07 -13.58
N GLN A 22 6.35 -0.46 -14.05
CA GLN A 22 6.52 -1.66 -14.87
C GLN A 22 6.02 -2.92 -14.16
N PHE A 23 6.40 -3.10 -12.89
CA PHE A 23 5.97 -4.22 -12.07
C PHE A 23 4.44 -4.29 -11.97
N VAL A 24 3.77 -3.19 -11.60
CA VAL A 24 2.31 -3.20 -11.45
C VAL A 24 1.57 -3.32 -12.78
N PHE A 25 2.16 -2.85 -13.89
CA PHE A 25 1.60 -3.03 -15.23
C PHE A 25 1.60 -4.49 -15.68
N ILE A 26 2.71 -5.21 -15.45
CA ILE A 26 2.81 -6.66 -15.69
C ILE A 26 1.72 -7.39 -14.88
N PHE A 27 1.51 -6.95 -13.65
CA PHE A 27 0.46 -7.45 -12.78
C PHE A 27 -0.88 -6.71 -12.92
N GLY A 28 -1.13 -6.08 -14.07
CA GLY A 28 -2.49 -5.83 -14.56
C GLY A 28 -3.14 -4.57 -14.05
N LEU A 29 -2.36 -3.64 -13.51
CA LEU A 29 -2.78 -2.26 -13.36
C LEU A 29 -2.45 -1.45 -14.63
N PRO A 30 -3.11 -0.29 -14.83
CA PRO A 30 -2.77 0.65 -15.90
C PRO A 30 -1.32 1.15 -15.83
N ASN A 31 -0.87 1.78 -16.91
CA ASN A 31 0.37 2.55 -16.89
C ASN A 31 0.14 3.87 -16.14
N PHE A 32 0.64 3.94 -14.91
CA PHE A 32 0.55 5.14 -14.08
C PHE A 32 1.72 6.10 -14.29
N TRP A 33 2.79 5.72 -15.00
CA TRP A 33 3.89 6.65 -15.22
C TRP A 33 3.58 7.68 -16.31
N VAL A 34 4.31 8.80 -16.27
CA VAL A 34 4.13 9.94 -17.19
C VAL A 34 4.57 9.62 -18.62
N GLN A 35 5.53 8.72 -18.77
CA GLN A 35 6.04 8.24 -20.06
C GLN A 35 5.47 6.86 -20.38
N GLU A 36 5.49 6.52 -21.66
CA GLU A 36 5.23 5.15 -22.07
C GLU A 36 6.30 4.20 -21.54
N LEU A 37 5.89 2.98 -21.22
CA LEU A 37 6.80 1.93 -20.77
C LEU A 37 7.73 1.51 -21.90
N ASP A 38 9.03 1.53 -21.62
CA ASP A 38 10.08 0.98 -22.49
C ASP A 38 10.07 -0.56 -22.44
N ILE A 39 9.07 -1.15 -23.09
CA ILE A 39 8.88 -2.59 -23.24
C ILE A 39 8.58 -2.91 -24.70
N SER A 40 9.09 -4.03 -25.19
CA SER A 40 8.85 -4.49 -26.57
C SER A 40 7.34 -4.55 -26.89
N ASP A 41 6.95 -4.11 -28.09
CA ASP A 41 5.56 -4.13 -28.56
C ASP A 41 4.92 -5.52 -28.47
N SER A 42 5.70 -6.58 -28.73
CA SER A 42 5.25 -7.96 -28.60
C SER A 42 4.90 -8.30 -27.15
N PHE A 43 5.74 -7.90 -26.20
CA PHE A 43 5.51 -8.10 -24.78
C PHE A 43 4.30 -7.29 -24.30
N ARG A 44 4.18 -6.02 -24.72
CA ARG A 44 3.04 -5.16 -24.41
C ARG A 44 1.71 -5.76 -24.89
N LYS A 45 1.68 -6.32 -26.11
CA LYS A 45 0.49 -7.03 -26.65
C LYS A 45 0.13 -8.26 -25.81
N ILE A 46 1.11 -9.10 -25.46
CA ILE A 46 0.88 -10.31 -24.64
C ILE A 46 0.31 -9.93 -23.27
N VAL A 47 0.95 -8.98 -22.58
CA VAL A 47 0.50 -8.49 -21.26
C VAL A 47 -0.89 -7.86 -21.38
N GLY A 48 -1.16 -7.11 -22.45
CA GLY A 48 -2.48 -6.53 -22.72
C GLY A 48 -3.59 -7.58 -22.80
N TYR A 49 -3.38 -8.67 -23.55
CA TYR A 49 -4.33 -9.78 -23.61
C TYR A 49 -4.48 -10.49 -22.26
N LEU A 50 -3.37 -10.81 -21.58
CA LEU A 50 -3.40 -11.44 -20.26
C LEU A 50 -4.14 -10.58 -19.22
N ASN A 51 -3.98 -9.26 -19.29
CA ASN A 51 -4.68 -8.32 -18.42
C ASN A 51 -6.18 -8.29 -18.74
N LYS A 52 -6.56 -8.21 -20.02
CA LYS A 52 -7.98 -8.20 -20.42
C LYS A 52 -8.69 -9.49 -20.00
N TYR A 53 -8.16 -10.66 -20.38
CA TYR A 53 -8.79 -11.94 -20.05
C TYR A 53 -8.70 -12.28 -18.57
N GLY A 54 -7.57 -11.96 -17.92
CA GLY A 54 -7.40 -12.15 -16.48
C GLY A 54 -8.37 -11.30 -15.64
N ASN A 55 -8.73 -10.11 -16.10
CA ASN A 55 -9.74 -9.29 -15.41
C ASN A 55 -11.12 -9.95 -15.48
N TRP A 56 -11.54 -10.39 -16.67
CA TRP A 56 -12.83 -11.06 -16.85
C TRP A 56 -12.91 -12.38 -16.10
N SER A 57 -11.82 -13.14 -16.03
CA SER A 57 -11.80 -14.41 -15.28
C SER A 57 -11.94 -14.21 -13.77
N ILE A 58 -11.42 -13.11 -13.21
CA ILE A 58 -11.60 -12.76 -11.79
C ILE A 58 -13.09 -12.48 -11.48
N PHE A 59 -13.77 -11.70 -12.32
CA PHE A 59 -15.21 -11.49 -12.16
C PHE A 59 -15.98 -12.82 -12.29
N GLY A 60 -15.58 -13.67 -13.24
CA GLY A 60 -16.14 -15.01 -13.39
C GLY A 60 -15.93 -15.89 -12.14
N LEU A 61 -14.75 -15.84 -11.51
CA LEU A 61 -14.46 -16.54 -10.26
C LEU A 61 -15.40 -16.07 -9.14
N ILE A 62 -15.54 -14.76 -8.94
CA ILE A 62 -16.41 -14.21 -7.89
C ILE A 62 -17.87 -14.60 -8.15
N LEU A 63 -18.36 -14.46 -9.39
CA LEU A 63 -19.72 -14.92 -9.72
C LEU A 63 -19.90 -16.42 -9.46
N ALA A 64 -18.89 -17.24 -9.74
CA ALA A 64 -18.91 -18.67 -9.45
C ALA A 64 -18.94 -18.94 -7.94
N GLU A 65 -18.23 -18.16 -7.11
CA GLU A 65 -18.31 -18.27 -5.64
C GLU A 65 -19.71 -17.90 -5.13
N TYR A 66 -20.29 -16.80 -5.63
CA TYR A 66 -21.68 -16.43 -5.30
C TYR A 66 -22.69 -17.51 -5.75
N GLY A 67 -22.47 -18.11 -6.93
CA GLY A 67 -23.28 -19.23 -7.39
C GLY A 67 -23.16 -20.47 -6.50
N ALA A 68 -21.98 -20.70 -5.94
CA ALA A 68 -21.71 -21.82 -5.03
C ALA A 68 -22.60 -21.79 -3.79
N PHE A 69 -22.96 -20.59 -3.31
CA PHE A 69 -23.89 -20.43 -2.19
C PHE A 69 -25.27 -21.08 -2.44
N PHE A 70 -25.68 -21.16 -3.71
CA PHE A 70 -26.97 -21.75 -4.10
C PHE A 70 -26.85 -23.21 -4.55
N THR A 71 -25.73 -23.60 -5.13
CA THR A 71 -25.55 -24.95 -5.70
C THR A 71 -24.96 -25.95 -4.71
N GLN A 72 -24.05 -25.53 -3.82
CA GLN A 72 -23.33 -26.40 -2.89
C GLN A 72 -24.14 -26.59 -1.60
N LYS A 73 -24.95 -27.66 -1.54
CA LYS A 73 -25.84 -27.92 -0.38
C LYS A 73 -25.20 -28.73 0.73
N ASN A 74 -24.17 -29.51 0.42
CA ASN A 74 -23.53 -30.48 1.32
C ASN A 74 -22.16 -29.99 1.80
N LEU A 75 -22.05 -28.72 2.20
CA LEU A 75 -20.80 -28.18 2.75
C LEU A 75 -20.69 -28.48 4.25
N ASN A 76 -19.52 -28.90 4.69
CA ASN A 76 -19.23 -28.93 6.12
C ASN A 76 -19.08 -27.50 6.68
N GLN A 77 -19.13 -27.35 8.00
CA GLN A 77 -19.11 -26.04 8.67
C GLN A 77 -17.89 -25.19 8.27
N ARG A 78 -16.71 -25.82 8.13
CA ARG A 78 -15.48 -25.13 7.73
C ARG A 78 -15.53 -24.66 6.28
N GLN A 79 -15.98 -25.52 5.36
CA GLN A 79 -16.17 -25.17 3.95
C GLN A 79 -17.19 -24.05 3.77
N SER A 80 -18.28 -24.05 4.54
CA SER A 80 -19.25 -22.96 4.53
C SER A 80 -18.63 -21.65 5.00
N SER A 81 -17.84 -21.68 6.09
CA SER A 81 -17.10 -20.49 6.56
C SER A 81 -16.08 -19.99 5.54
N ASP A 82 -15.31 -20.89 4.91
CA ASP A 82 -14.32 -20.55 3.89
C ASP A 82 -15.00 -19.94 2.65
N LEU A 83 -16.15 -20.48 2.21
CA LEU A 83 -16.93 -19.93 1.09
C LEU A 83 -17.38 -18.50 1.38
N VAL A 84 -18.02 -18.26 2.53
CA VAL A 84 -18.49 -16.92 2.92
C VAL A 84 -17.32 -15.93 3.02
N LEU A 85 -16.19 -16.38 3.57
CA LEU A 85 -14.99 -15.56 3.69
C LEU A 85 -14.43 -15.16 2.33
N PHE A 86 -14.28 -16.11 1.40
CA PHE A 86 -13.75 -15.82 0.07
C PHE A 86 -14.70 -14.91 -0.72
N MET A 87 -16.02 -15.17 -0.67
CA MET A 87 -17.02 -14.30 -1.31
C MET A 87 -16.91 -12.84 -0.83
N ILE A 88 -16.85 -12.60 0.48
CA ILE A 88 -16.77 -11.25 1.04
C ILE A 88 -15.41 -10.61 0.70
N SER A 89 -14.32 -11.34 0.92
CA SER A 89 -12.97 -10.80 0.75
C SER A 89 -12.62 -10.51 -0.71
N HIS A 90 -12.92 -11.44 -1.63
CA HIS A 90 -12.67 -11.24 -3.05
C HIS A 90 -13.49 -10.09 -3.62
N SER A 91 -14.71 -9.88 -3.12
CA SER A 91 -15.55 -8.75 -3.51
C SER A 91 -14.97 -7.41 -3.04
N ILE A 92 -14.59 -7.29 -1.77
CA ILE A 92 -13.99 -6.07 -1.21
C ILE A 92 -12.69 -5.74 -1.95
N ILE A 93 -11.83 -6.74 -2.13
CA ILE A 93 -10.51 -6.57 -2.72
C ILE A 93 -10.58 -6.21 -4.20
N THR A 94 -11.46 -6.88 -4.94
CA THR A 94 -11.71 -6.54 -6.35
C THR A 94 -12.31 -5.14 -6.48
N GLY A 95 -13.18 -4.74 -5.54
CA GLY A 95 -13.76 -3.40 -5.49
C GLY A 95 -12.70 -2.30 -5.43
N PHE A 96 -11.77 -2.35 -4.47
CA PHE A 96 -10.72 -1.33 -4.41
C PHE A 96 -9.73 -1.42 -5.58
N ARG A 97 -9.50 -2.61 -6.14
CA ARG A 97 -8.67 -2.73 -7.35
C ARG A 97 -9.29 -1.98 -8.51
N VAL A 98 -10.59 -2.18 -8.75
CA VAL A 98 -11.33 -1.46 -9.78
C VAL A 98 -11.23 0.05 -9.53
N ARG A 99 -11.35 0.49 -8.28
CA ARG A 99 -11.17 1.89 -7.91
C ARG A 99 -9.79 2.43 -8.30
N ILE A 100 -8.71 1.73 -7.93
CA ILE A 100 -7.33 2.11 -8.28
C ILE A 100 -7.16 2.23 -9.80
N CYS A 101 -7.72 1.31 -10.58
CA CYS A 101 -7.69 1.41 -12.05
C CYS A 101 -8.43 2.64 -12.59
N HIS A 102 -9.49 3.11 -11.93
CA HIS A 102 -10.22 4.32 -12.35
C HIS A 102 -9.50 5.62 -11.96
N GLN A 103 -8.57 5.58 -11.01
CA GLN A 103 -7.81 6.73 -10.52
C GLN A 103 -6.45 6.88 -11.22
N GLU A 104 -6.38 6.48 -12.51
CA GLU A 104 -5.12 6.46 -13.27
C GLU A 104 -4.44 7.83 -13.31
N VAL A 105 -5.22 8.89 -13.56
CA VAL A 105 -4.69 10.25 -13.70
C VAL A 105 -4.17 10.79 -12.38
N GLU A 106 -4.88 10.51 -11.28
CA GLU A 106 -4.51 10.93 -9.94
C GLU A 106 -3.24 10.22 -9.46
N ILE A 107 -3.15 8.90 -9.67
CA ILE A 107 -1.95 8.12 -9.33
C ILE A 107 -0.77 8.61 -10.16
N ARG A 108 -0.97 8.87 -11.47
CA ARG A 108 0.08 9.43 -12.33
C ARG A 108 0.59 10.77 -11.82
N ASN A 109 -0.31 11.65 -11.40
CA ASN A 109 0.06 12.94 -10.84
C ASN A 109 0.86 12.79 -9.54
N VAL A 110 0.44 11.90 -8.63
CA VAL A 110 1.17 11.62 -7.39
C VAL A 110 2.55 11.04 -7.67
N MET A 111 2.66 10.07 -8.58
CA MET A 111 3.95 9.48 -8.96
C MET A 111 4.88 10.53 -9.58
N TYR A 112 4.35 11.42 -10.43
CA TYR A 112 5.10 12.55 -10.96
C TYR A 112 5.58 13.52 -9.86
N LYS A 113 4.69 13.92 -8.95
CA LYS A 113 5.02 14.82 -7.84
C LYS A 113 6.12 14.23 -6.96
N LEU A 114 5.98 12.97 -6.54
CA LEU A 114 6.92 12.29 -5.66
C LEU A 114 8.25 11.95 -6.35
N GLY A 115 8.22 11.61 -7.64
CA GLY A 115 9.42 11.21 -8.38
C GLY A 115 10.26 12.39 -8.85
N ILE A 116 9.61 13.47 -9.28
CA ILE A 116 10.22 14.54 -10.05
C ILE A 116 9.97 15.90 -9.38
N ALA A 117 8.71 16.37 -9.34
CA ALA A 117 8.43 17.78 -9.05
C ALA A 117 8.89 18.21 -7.65
N LEU A 118 8.63 17.39 -6.63
CA LEU A 118 8.98 17.70 -5.24
C LEU A 118 10.47 17.49 -4.91
N LYS A 119 11.26 17.00 -5.88
CA LYS A 119 12.69 16.73 -5.76
C LYS A 119 13.54 17.64 -6.64
N GLU A 120 12.92 18.54 -7.40
CA GLU A 120 13.61 19.43 -8.33
C GLU A 120 14.52 20.43 -7.60
N VAL A 121 14.05 20.98 -6.48
CA VAL A 121 14.79 21.98 -5.70
C VAL A 121 15.80 21.34 -4.75
N HIS A 122 15.39 20.28 -4.05
CA HIS A 122 16.23 19.60 -3.06
C HIS A 122 15.95 18.10 -3.08
N ASN A 123 17.01 17.31 -3.14
CA ASN A 123 16.92 15.85 -3.07
C ASN A 123 18.09 15.29 -2.27
N ASP A 124 17.84 15.03 -1.00
CA ASP A 124 18.77 14.39 -0.09
C ASP A 124 19.04 12.94 -0.53
N SER A 125 20.30 12.64 -0.83
CA SER A 125 20.70 11.34 -1.36
C SER A 125 20.54 10.20 -0.34
N GLU A 126 20.69 10.49 0.95
CA GLU A 126 20.51 9.51 2.02
C GLU A 126 19.02 9.19 2.21
N ALA A 127 18.17 10.22 2.23
CA ALA A 127 16.72 10.06 2.31
C ALA A 127 16.18 9.25 1.13
N GLU A 128 16.69 9.50 -0.08
CA GLU A 128 16.35 8.75 -1.31
C GLU A 128 16.78 7.27 -1.22
N GLU A 129 18.00 6.99 -0.76
CA GLU A 129 18.48 5.61 -0.62
C GLU A 129 17.69 4.83 0.43
N GLN A 130 17.39 5.46 1.57
CA GLN A 130 16.58 4.85 2.62
C GLN A 130 15.15 4.56 2.14
N MET A 131 14.56 5.48 1.35
CA MET A 131 13.24 5.29 0.75
C MET A 131 13.19 4.04 -0.13
N ILE A 132 14.19 3.87 -1.01
CA ILE A 132 14.28 2.72 -1.92
C ILE A 132 14.51 1.43 -1.14
N LYS A 133 15.43 1.44 -0.17
CA LYS A 133 15.72 0.27 0.67
C LYS A 133 14.48 -0.18 1.45
N ARG A 134 13.76 0.76 2.07
CA ARG A 134 12.53 0.50 2.82
C ARG A 134 11.42 -0.02 1.90
N SER A 135 11.23 0.61 0.73
CA SER A 135 10.23 0.18 -0.26
C SER A 135 10.50 -1.23 -0.77
N LYS A 136 11.76 -1.57 -1.09
CA LYS A 136 12.16 -2.92 -1.48
C LYS A 136 11.94 -3.93 -0.35
N PHE A 137 12.30 -3.59 0.88
CA PHE A 137 12.10 -4.45 2.05
C PHE A 137 10.62 -4.80 2.24
N PHE A 138 9.73 -3.80 2.30
CA PHE A 138 8.30 -4.07 2.49
C PHE A 138 7.66 -4.78 1.30
N SER A 139 8.11 -4.49 0.07
CA SER A 139 7.64 -5.21 -1.13
C SER A 139 8.02 -6.69 -1.08
N TRP A 140 9.28 -7.00 -0.73
CA TRP A 140 9.74 -8.38 -0.57
C TRP A 140 9.07 -9.08 0.61
N ALA A 141 8.90 -8.40 1.74
CA ALA A 141 8.20 -8.96 2.90
C ALA A 141 6.73 -9.28 2.59
N LEU A 142 6.06 -8.40 1.83
CA LEU A 142 4.71 -8.66 1.35
C LEU A 142 4.68 -9.88 0.42
N ILE A 143 5.54 -9.93 -0.61
CA ILE A 143 5.61 -11.07 -1.53
C ILE A 143 5.87 -12.37 -0.77
N LEU A 144 6.81 -12.37 0.18
CA LEU A 144 7.12 -13.53 1.01
C LEU A 144 5.91 -13.97 1.85
N ASN A 145 5.25 -13.03 2.54
CA ASN A 145 4.05 -13.31 3.32
C ASN A 145 2.96 -13.96 2.45
N CYS A 146 2.83 -13.50 1.22
CA CYS A 146 1.86 -13.99 0.26
C CYS A 146 2.20 -15.38 -0.28
N VAL A 147 3.46 -15.62 -0.65
CA VAL A 147 3.93 -16.93 -1.09
C VAL A 147 3.77 -17.94 0.04
N ILE A 148 4.09 -17.59 1.28
CA ILE A 148 3.90 -18.45 2.44
C ILE A 148 2.42 -18.79 2.61
N SER A 149 1.54 -17.80 2.63
CA SER A 149 0.09 -18.03 2.76
C SER A 149 -0.46 -18.90 1.63
N PHE A 150 -0.04 -18.64 0.40
CA PHE A 150 -0.41 -19.45 -0.76
C PHE A 150 0.05 -20.91 -0.62
N LEU A 151 1.32 -21.14 -0.26
CA LEU A 151 1.86 -22.47 -0.05
C LEU A 151 1.12 -23.19 1.09
N MET A 152 0.79 -22.48 2.18
CA MET A 152 0.05 -23.05 3.30
C MET A 152 -1.36 -23.52 2.88
N TYR A 153 -2.12 -22.70 2.16
CA TYR A 153 -3.44 -23.10 1.64
C TYR A 153 -3.33 -24.29 0.67
N THR A 154 -2.30 -24.30 -0.17
CA THR A 154 -2.07 -25.38 -1.14
C THR A 154 -1.70 -26.69 -0.45
N ILE A 155 -0.76 -26.64 0.49
CA ILE A 155 -0.32 -27.79 1.29
C ILE A 155 -1.51 -28.33 2.09
N GLU A 156 -2.31 -27.46 2.71
CA GLU A 156 -3.51 -27.88 3.43
C GLU A 156 -4.50 -28.60 2.52
N ALA A 157 -4.78 -28.06 1.32
CA ALA A 157 -5.66 -28.70 0.36
C ALA A 157 -5.12 -30.08 -0.08
N VAL A 158 -3.82 -30.21 -0.36
CA VAL A 158 -3.18 -31.49 -0.72
C VAL A 158 -3.23 -32.48 0.43
N LEU A 159 -2.92 -32.06 1.67
CA LEU A 159 -2.96 -32.93 2.84
C LEU A 159 -4.36 -33.49 3.09
N ARG A 160 -5.41 -32.70 2.84
CA ARG A 160 -6.80 -33.19 2.95
C ARG A 160 -7.12 -34.25 1.91
N VAL A 161 -6.67 -34.08 0.67
CA VAL A 161 -6.81 -35.10 -0.38
C VAL A 161 -6.15 -36.40 0.06
N ILE A 162 -4.93 -36.33 0.60
CA ILE A 162 -4.16 -37.53 1.01
C ILE A 162 -4.76 -38.20 2.26
N ARG A 163 -5.12 -37.42 3.29
CA ARG A 163 -5.54 -37.97 4.59
C ARG A 163 -7.02 -38.33 4.66
N ALA A 164 -7.88 -37.53 4.06
CA ALA A 164 -9.33 -37.69 4.15
C ALA A 164 -9.97 -38.20 2.85
N GLY A 165 -9.17 -38.36 1.77
CA GLY A 165 -9.67 -38.80 0.48
C GLY A 165 -10.66 -37.83 -0.16
N VAL A 166 -10.68 -36.57 0.26
CA VAL A 166 -11.56 -35.52 -0.30
C VAL A 166 -10.97 -34.94 -1.59
N THR A 167 -11.75 -34.16 -2.32
CA THR A 167 -11.30 -33.49 -3.55
C THR A 167 -10.40 -32.29 -3.26
N PHE A 168 -9.51 -31.96 -4.19
CA PHE A 168 -8.65 -30.76 -4.09
C PHE A 168 -9.50 -29.50 -4.32
N THR A 169 -9.91 -28.83 -3.25
CA THR A 169 -10.75 -27.62 -3.32
C THR A 169 -10.14 -26.51 -2.49
N THR A 170 -9.52 -25.52 -3.15
CA THR A 170 -9.01 -24.30 -2.51
C THR A 170 -10.06 -23.19 -2.47
N VAL A 171 -10.84 -23.07 -3.54
CA VAL A 171 -11.96 -22.13 -3.66
C VAL A 171 -13.20 -22.93 -4.05
N ILE A 172 -14.29 -22.72 -3.32
CA ILE A 172 -15.56 -23.39 -3.57
C ILE A 172 -16.33 -22.57 -4.60
N THR A 173 -16.69 -23.20 -5.71
CA THR A 173 -17.33 -22.56 -6.87
C THR A 173 -18.65 -23.26 -7.24
N VAL A 174 -19.45 -22.60 -8.09
CA VAL A 174 -20.77 -23.08 -8.53
C VAL A 174 -20.73 -24.49 -9.13
N TYR A 175 -19.63 -24.81 -9.82
CA TYR A 175 -19.32 -26.12 -10.39
C TYR A 175 -17.79 -26.29 -10.40
N PRO A 176 -17.25 -27.47 -10.04
CA PRO A 176 -17.96 -28.71 -9.74
C PRO A 176 -18.46 -28.82 -8.29
N ASP A 177 -19.42 -29.71 -8.05
CA ASP A 177 -19.79 -30.14 -6.70
C ASP A 177 -18.54 -30.62 -5.95
N VAL A 178 -18.42 -30.28 -4.66
CA VAL A 178 -17.21 -30.62 -3.88
C VAL A 178 -16.99 -32.14 -3.81
N GLU A 179 -18.02 -32.97 -3.89
CA GLU A 179 -17.91 -34.43 -3.81
C GLU A 179 -17.61 -35.09 -5.17
N ASP A 180 -17.79 -34.38 -6.30
CA ASP A 180 -17.63 -34.94 -7.64
C ASP A 180 -16.16 -35.27 -7.95
N ARG A 181 -15.85 -36.54 -8.25
CA ARG A 181 -14.49 -37.02 -8.52
C ARG A 181 -14.18 -37.21 -10.01
N SER A 182 -15.07 -36.80 -10.91
CA SER A 182 -14.88 -36.96 -12.35
C SER A 182 -13.65 -36.19 -12.87
N GLY A 183 -13.05 -36.68 -13.95
CA GLY A 183 -11.87 -36.06 -14.56
C GLY A 183 -12.11 -34.61 -15.01
N LEU A 184 -13.31 -34.34 -15.55
CA LEU A 184 -13.73 -32.98 -15.94
C LEU A 184 -13.77 -32.04 -14.73
N SER A 185 -14.37 -32.49 -13.62
CA SER A 185 -14.47 -31.72 -12.38
C SER A 185 -13.10 -31.40 -11.78
N ASN A 186 -12.16 -32.35 -11.82
CA ASN A 186 -10.77 -32.07 -11.41
C ASN A 186 -10.09 -31.05 -12.33
N GLY A 187 -10.31 -31.14 -13.66
CA GLY A 187 -9.81 -30.14 -14.61
C GLY A 187 -10.33 -28.73 -14.33
N VAL A 188 -11.62 -28.59 -14.02
CA VAL A 188 -12.25 -27.30 -13.69
C VAL A 188 -11.73 -26.74 -12.37
N ARG A 189 -11.50 -27.57 -11.35
CA ARG A 189 -10.87 -27.13 -10.09
C ARG A 189 -9.46 -26.58 -10.31
N VAL A 190 -8.65 -27.25 -11.14
CA VAL A 190 -7.31 -26.76 -11.51
C VAL A 190 -7.41 -25.43 -12.25
N MET A 191 -8.38 -25.26 -13.15
CA MET A 191 -8.62 -23.99 -13.84
C MET A 191 -8.93 -22.86 -12.85
N PHE A 192 -9.89 -23.06 -11.93
CA PHE A 192 -10.24 -22.05 -10.92
C PHE A 192 -9.08 -21.76 -9.97
N TYR A 193 -8.28 -22.76 -9.62
CA TYR A 193 -7.07 -22.58 -8.84
C TYR A 193 -6.06 -21.66 -9.56
N ILE A 194 -5.82 -21.87 -10.86
CA ILE A 194 -4.95 -20.98 -11.66
C ILE A 194 -5.52 -19.55 -11.72
N ILE A 195 -6.83 -19.40 -11.89
CA ILE A 195 -7.49 -18.07 -11.87
C ILE A 195 -7.30 -17.40 -10.51
N TRP A 196 -7.41 -18.15 -9.41
CA TRP A 196 -7.16 -17.65 -8.07
C TRP A 196 -5.69 -17.25 -7.85
N CYS A 197 -4.73 -18.00 -8.38
CA CYS A 197 -3.32 -17.60 -8.38
C CYS A 197 -3.12 -16.26 -9.11
N ILE A 198 -3.72 -16.10 -10.30
CA ILE A 198 -3.67 -14.85 -11.06
C ILE A 198 -4.28 -13.72 -10.21
N TYR A 199 -5.46 -13.95 -9.64
CA TYR A 199 -6.13 -13.00 -8.76
C TYR A 199 -5.20 -12.48 -7.66
N LEU A 200 -4.56 -13.37 -6.90
CA LEU A 200 -3.63 -12.99 -5.82
C LEU A 200 -2.51 -12.08 -6.31
N THR A 201 -1.89 -12.38 -7.46
CA THR A 201 -0.83 -11.51 -8.01
C THR A 201 -1.33 -10.09 -8.31
N ARG A 202 -2.59 -9.94 -8.75
CA ARG A 202 -3.20 -8.62 -9.00
C ARG A 202 -3.41 -7.84 -7.70
N VAL A 203 -3.81 -8.52 -6.63
CA VAL A 203 -3.98 -7.89 -5.30
C VAL A 203 -2.64 -7.37 -4.80
N PHE A 204 -1.57 -8.16 -4.95
CA PHE A 204 -0.24 -7.76 -4.50
C PHE A 204 0.31 -6.57 -5.27
N ALA A 205 0.02 -6.45 -6.56
CA ALA A 205 0.38 -5.26 -7.32
C ALA A 205 -0.21 -3.97 -6.72
N VAL A 206 -1.50 -4.00 -6.34
CA VAL A 206 -2.15 -2.87 -5.67
C VAL A 206 -1.50 -2.58 -4.32
N TYR A 207 -1.23 -3.62 -3.54
CA TYR A 207 -0.66 -3.48 -2.19
C TYR A 207 0.76 -2.93 -2.23
N THR A 208 1.61 -3.43 -3.14
CA THR A 208 2.95 -2.91 -3.38
C THR A 208 2.89 -1.45 -3.82
N LEU A 209 2.00 -1.09 -4.76
CA LEU A 209 1.82 0.31 -5.17
C LEU A 209 1.52 1.22 -3.98
N VAL A 210 0.50 0.88 -3.20
CA VAL A 210 0.06 1.70 -2.06
C VAL A 210 1.16 1.85 -1.01
N ILE A 211 1.87 0.76 -0.68
CA ILE A 211 2.99 0.79 0.27
C ILE A 211 4.13 1.67 -0.26
N CYS A 212 4.49 1.55 -1.54
CA CYS A 212 5.56 2.36 -2.11
C CYS A 212 5.19 3.84 -2.16
N LEU A 213 3.94 4.18 -2.47
CA LEU A 213 3.46 5.57 -2.47
C LEU A 213 3.49 6.18 -1.05
N THR A 214 3.08 5.43 -0.02
CA THR A 214 3.13 5.94 1.37
C THR A 214 4.56 6.08 1.88
N ILE A 215 5.45 5.13 1.58
CA ILE A 215 6.87 5.24 1.92
C ILE A 215 7.50 6.45 1.22
N ALA A 216 7.26 6.62 -0.08
CA ALA A 216 7.78 7.77 -0.82
C ALA A 216 7.27 9.11 -0.24
N MET A 217 6.03 9.17 0.23
CA MET A 217 5.47 10.36 0.89
C MET A 217 6.13 10.62 2.25
N SER A 218 6.32 9.60 3.09
CA SER A 218 7.01 9.74 4.37
C SER A 218 8.44 10.26 4.18
N HIS A 219 9.17 9.70 3.23
CA HIS A 219 10.52 10.16 2.90
C HIS A 219 10.55 11.53 2.23
N GLN A 220 9.47 11.97 1.58
CA GLN A 220 9.37 13.34 1.08
C GLN A 220 9.32 14.36 2.24
N PHE A 221 8.65 14.04 3.35
CA PHE A 221 8.72 14.88 4.56
C PHE A 221 10.14 14.90 5.13
N LYS A 222 10.83 13.76 5.17
CA LYS A 222 12.25 13.70 5.58
C LYS A 222 13.16 14.55 4.68
N ASN A 223 12.96 14.50 3.37
CA ASN A 223 13.68 15.32 2.40
C ASN A 223 13.42 16.82 2.61
N LEU A 224 12.16 17.19 2.87
CA LEU A 224 11.78 18.57 3.17
C LEU A 224 12.37 19.06 4.50
N THR A 225 12.42 18.19 5.52
CA THR A 225 13.13 18.45 6.78
C THR A 225 14.61 18.70 6.54
N SER A 226 15.29 17.86 5.74
CA SER A 226 16.68 18.07 5.33
C SER A 226 16.87 19.41 4.60
N TYR A 227 15.95 19.78 3.71
CA TYR A 227 15.98 21.08 3.03
C TYR A 227 16.00 22.25 4.03
N PHE A 228 15.10 22.27 5.02
CA PHE A 228 15.07 23.36 5.99
C PHE A 228 16.33 23.43 6.85
N TYR A 229 16.90 22.29 7.25
CA TYR A 229 18.20 22.28 7.93
C TYR A 229 19.34 22.81 7.05
N SER A 230 19.32 22.53 5.75
CA SER A 230 20.36 23.01 4.84
C SER A 230 20.38 24.53 4.66
N LEU A 231 19.29 25.23 4.98
CA LEU A 231 19.21 26.69 4.82
C LEU A 231 20.19 27.45 5.72
N SER A 232 20.63 26.88 6.84
CA SER A 232 21.60 27.55 7.73
C SER A 232 22.95 27.74 7.04
N SER A 233 23.33 26.85 6.12
CA SER A 233 24.58 26.94 5.37
C SER A 233 24.70 28.18 4.50
N ILE A 234 23.59 28.86 4.18
CA ILE A 234 23.60 30.16 3.49
C ILE A 234 24.41 31.20 4.29
N PHE A 235 24.39 31.12 5.62
CA PHE A 235 25.11 32.06 6.46
C PHE A 235 26.61 31.78 6.56
N ASP A 236 27.05 30.60 6.15
CA ASP A 236 28.45 30.18 6.13
C ASP A 236 29.19 30.61 4.84
N ASP A 237 28.48 31.16 3.85
CA ASP A 237 29.10 31.57 2.57
C ASP A 237 29.89 32.89 2.70
N ASP A 238 31.21 32.81 2.79
CA ASP A 238 32.09 33.98 2.90
C ASP A 238 32.09 34.90 1.66
N GLN A 239 31.53 34.47 0.53
CA GLN A 239 31.45 35.28 -0.70
C GLN A 239 30.27 36.24 -0.70
N MET A 240 29.26 36.02 0.15
CA MET A 240 28.05 36.83 0.22
C MET A 240 28.13 37.88 1.34
N THR A 241 27.67 39.09 1.06
CA THR A 241 27.43 40.08 2.11
C THR A 241 26.26 39.65 3.00
N GLN A 242 26.20 40.16 4.23
CA GLN A 242 25.10 39.85 5.17
C GLN A 242 23.71 40.15 4.57
N ALA A 243 23.58 41.24 3.81
CA ALA A 243 22.31 41.61 3.17
C ALA A 243 21.90 40.61 2.09
N GLU A 244 22.86 40.11 1.30
CA GLU A 244 22.62 39.08 0.28
C GLU A 244 22.25 37.75 0.93
N LYS A 245 22.93 37.36 2.02
CA LYS A 245 22.62 36.14 2.80
C LYS A 245 21.19 36.16 3.31
N GLU A 246 20.77 37.28 3.90
CA GLU A 246 19.42 37.47 4.42
C GLU A 246 18.36 37.42 3.30
N GLN A 247 18.65 38.02 2.15
CA GLN A 247 17.74 38.01 1.00
C GLN A 247 17.61 36.61 0.40
N GLU A 248 18.71 35.87 0.26
CA GLU A 248 18.69 34.51 -0.26
C GLU A 248 18.01 33.56 0.73
N TYR A 249 18.27 33.70 2.03
CA TYR A 249 17.56 32.95 3.05
C TYR A 249 16.04 33.20 2.99
N GLU A 250 15.61 34.48 2.92
CA GLU A 250 14.18 34.82 2.80
C GLU A 250 13.55 34.19 1.53
N ARG A 251 14.28 34.19 0.42
CA ARG A 251 13.86 33.55 -0.85
C ARG A 251 13.75 32.03 -0.71
N ALA A 252 14.80 31.38 -0.20
CA ALA A 252 14.88 29.94 -0.03
C ALA A 252 13.84 29.42 0.98
N PHE A 253 13.59 30.16 2.07
CA PHE A 253 12.55 29.81 3.02
C PHE A 253 11.15 29.83 2.38
N ARG A 254 10.85 30.85 1.55
CA ARG A 254 9.59 30.91 0.78
C ARG A 254 9.44 29.74 -0.20
N VAL A 255 10.53 29.31 -0.83
CA VAL A 255 10.55 28.09 -1.66
C VAL A 255 10.22 26.86 -0.80
N GLY A 256 10.79 26.74 0.39
CA GLY A 256 10.47 25.68 1.36
C GLY A 256 8.99 25.65 1.75
N ILE A 257 8.38 26.82 2.00
CA ILE A 257 6.93 26.92 2.28
C ILE A 257 6.11 26.38 1.09
N LYS A 258 6.51 26.71 -0.14
CA LYS A 258 5.84 26.20 -1.34
C LYS A 258 5.97 24.68 -1.45
N ILE A 259 7.17 24.13 -1.27
CA ILE A 259 7.38 22.67 -1.28
C ILE A 259 6.55 22.00 -0.17
N HIS A 260 6.47 22.60 1.02
CA HIS A 260 5.61 22.11 2.11
C HIS A 260 4.13 22.08 1.69
N SER A 261 3.61 23.16 1.10
CA SER A 261 2.23 23.21 0.61
C SER A 261 1.95 22.14 -0.46
N ASP A 262 2.87 21.97 -1.42
CA ASP A 262 2.75 20.95 -2.46
C ASP A 262 2.85 19.52 -1.90
N THR A 263 3.67 19.32 -0.85
CA THR A 263 3.81 18.07 -0.08
C THR A 263 2.50 17.72 0.65
N LEU A 264 1.84 18.71 1.28
CA LEU A 264 0.53 18.53 1.92
C LEU A 264 -0.56 18.20 0.90
N ASN A 265 -0.59 18.90 -0.24
CA ASN A 265 -1.51 18.62 -1.33
C ASN A 265 -1.31 17.19 -1.87
N CYS A 266 -0.06 16.78 -2.08
CA CYS A 266 0.28 15.42 -2.50
C CYS A 266 -0.16 14.36 -1.46
N THR A 267 -0.04 14.67 -0.17
CA THR A 267 -0.54 13.79 0.90
C THR A 267 -2.06 13.64 0.84
N GLY A 268 -2.78 14.72 0.58
CA GLY A 268 -4.22 14.70 0.37
C GLY A 268 -4.64 13.87 -0.85
N ASP A 269 -3.87 13.92 -1.93
CA ASP A 269 -4.08 13.08 -3.12
C ASP A 269 -3.86 11.58 -2.79
N ILE A 270 -2.79 11.25 -2.05
CA ILE A 270 -2.53 9.89 -1.57
C ILE A 270 -3.65 9.39 -0.66
N GLN A 271 -4.15 10.22 0.26
CA GLN A 271 -5.30 9.87 1.09
C GLN A 271 -6.51 9.48 0.23
N LYS A 272 -6.84 10.26 -0.81
CA LYS A 272 -7.97 9.96 -1.70
C LYS A 272 -7.80 8.67 -2.51
N ILE A 273 -6.58 8.39 -2.98
CA ILE A 273 -6.26 7.18 -3.76
C ILE A 273 -6.30 5.95 -2.86
N CYS A 274 -5.65 6.02 -1.69
CA CYS A 274 -5.42 4.85 -0.85
C CYS A 274 -6.55 4.61 0.17
N ARG A 275 -7.49 5.56 0.36
CA ARG A 275 -8.59 5.45 1.34
C ARG A 275 -9.35 4.15 1.22
N ASP A 276 -9.75 3.77 0.01
CA ASP A 276 -10.59 2.59 -0.21
C ASP A 276 -9.79 1.30 0.02
N VAL A 277 -8.50 1.29 -0.31
CA VAL A 277 -7.59 0.16 -0.03
C VAL A 277 -7.39 -0.01 1.48
N PHE A 278 -7.09 1.08 2.21
CA PHE A 278 -6.95 1.02 3.67
C PHE A 278 -8.23 0.60 4.36
N SER A 279 -9.37 1.15 3.93
CA SER A 279 -10.69 0.82 4.45
C SER A 279 -11.01 -0.65 4.21
N GLY A 280 -10.81 -1.12 2.97
CA GLY A 280 -11.01 -2.51 2.58
C GLY A 280 -10.12 -3.47 3.37
N GLN A 281 -8.84 -3.13 3.57
CA GLN A 281 -7.91 -3.95 4.37
C GLN A 281 -8.34 -4.05 5.84
N ILE A 282 -8.82 -2.96 6.46
CA ILE A 282 -9.32 -2.98 7.84
C ILE A 282 -10.57 -3.87 7.93
N ILE A 283 -11.54 -3.69 7.03
CA ILE A 283 -12.76 -4.51 7.01
C ILE A 283 -12.39 -5.98 6.81
N PHE A 284 -11.53 -6.26 5.81
CA PHE A 284 -11.05 -7.61 5.52
C PHE A 284 -10.38 -8.24 6.74
N ASN A 285 -9.51 -7.51 7.45
CA ASN A 285 -8.87 -7.99 8.66
C ASN A 285 -9.88 -8.33 9.75
N ILE A 286 -10.86 -7.46 10.01
CA ILE A 286 -11.91 -7.70 11.02
C ILE A 286 -12.76 -8.92 10.64
N THR A 287 -13.26 -8.99 9.41
CA THR A 287 -14.08 -10.12 8.93
C THR A 287 -13.32 -11.44 9.04
N LEU A 288 -12.07 -11.45 8.61
CA LEU A 288 -11.25 -12.65 8.61
C LEU A 288 -10.90 -13.10 10.03
N LEU A 289 -10.62 -12.17 10.95
CA LEU A 289 -10.43 -12.50 12.36
C LEU A 289 -11.69 -13.14 12.97
N ILE A 290 -12.88 -12.61 12.68
CA ILE A 290 -14.16 -13.18 13.14
C ILE A 290 -14.33 -14.62 12.59
N VAL A 291 -14.05 -14.83 11.30
CA VAL A 291 -14.14 -16.17 10.69
C VAL A 291 -13.13 -17.14 11.29
N LEU A 292 -11.87 -16.71 11.47
CA LEU A 292 -10.84 -17.56 12.08
C LEU A 292 -11.18 -17.94 13.51
N MET A 293 -11.75 -17.01 14.28
CA MET A 293 -12.25 -17.28 15.63
C MET A 293 -13.39 -18.30 15.62
N TYR A 294 -14.37 -18.12 14.73
CA TYR A 294 -15.46 -19.08 14.56
C TYR A 294 -14.94 -20.48 14.18
N GLN A 295 -13.99 -20.55 13.24
CA GLN A 295 -13.35 -21.81 12.86
C GLN A 295 -12.61 -22.44 14.03
N MET A 296 -11.95 -21.64 14.87
CA MET A 296 -11.21 -22.17 16.01
C MET A 296 -12.11 -22.77 17.09
N VAL A 297 -13.23 -22.12 17.40
CA VAL A 297 -14.21 -22.62 18.38
C VAL A 297 -14.86 -23.93 17.93
N ASN A 298 -15.13 -24.06 16.62
CA ASN A 298 -15.87 -25.20 16.06
C ASN A 298 -14.99 -26.32 15.49
N SER A 299 -13.68 -26.11 15.32
CA SER A 299 -12.77 -27.13 14.79
C SER A 299 -12.36 -28.13 15.87
N ALA A 300 -12.12 -29.38 15.46
CA ALA A 300 -11.51 -30.38 16.34
C ALA A 300 -10.18 -29.85 16.89
N ARG A 301 -10.02 -29.95 18.22
CA ARG A 301 -8.83 -29.53 18.96
C ARG A 301 -7.63 -30.39 18.58
N SER A 302 -6.99 -30.03 17.48
CA SER A 302 -5.73 -30.61 17.02
C SER A 302 -4.68 -29.53 16.90
N LEU A 303 -3.44 -29.87 17.24
CA LEU A 303 -2.30 -28.96 17.14
C LEU A 303 -2.14 -28.42 15.71
N THR A 304 -2.37 -29.25 14.69
CA THR A 304 -2.25 -28.87 13.28
C THR A 304 -3.30 -27.83 12.86
N ASN A 305 -4.55 -27.97 13.29
CA ASN A 305 -5.59 -26.99 12.97
C ASN A 305 -5.32 -25.66 13.68
N ALA A 306 -4.95 -25.71 14.96
CA ALA A 306 -4.62 -24.52 15.73
C ALA A 306 -3.43 -23.76 15.11
N LEU A 307 -2.35 -24.47 14.76
CA LEU A 307 -1.17 -23.87 14.14
C LEU A 307 -1.51 -23.22 12.80
N THR A 308 -2.33 -23.86 11.98
CA THR A 308 -2.73 -23.31 10.67
C THR A 308 -3.52 -22.02 10.83
N LEU A 309 -4.51 -21.99 11.74
CA LEU A 309 -5.31 -20.80 12.02
C LEU A 309 -4.47 -19.65 12.58
N VAL A 310 -3.53 -19.93 13.48
CA VAL A 310 -2.60 -18.93 14.04
C VAL A 310 -1.68 -18.36 12.97
N MET A 311 -1.15 -19.19 12.08
CA MET A 311 -0.29 -18.73 10.97
C MET A 311 -1.06 -17.83 9.99
N VAL A 312 -2.30 -18.19 9.67
CA VAL A 312 -3.18 -17.34 8.84
C VAL A 312 -3.46 -16.01 9.55
N ALA A 313 -3.84 -16.04 10.83
CA ALA A 313 -4.05 -14.84 11.65
C ALA A 313 -2.82 -13.91 11.65
N LEU A 314 -1.63 -14.48 11.88
CA LEU A 314 -0.37 -13.74 11.89
C LEU A 314 -0.07 -13.11 10.53
N SER A 315 -0.27 -13.84 9.43
CA SER A 315 -0.06 -13.33 8.07
C SER A 315 -0.90 -12.07 7.78
N ILE A 316 -2.15 -12.06 8.23
CA ILE A 316 -3.06 -10.94 7.98
C ILE A 316 -2.72 -9.76 8.88
N LEU A 317 -2.41 -10.01 10.16
CA LEU A 317 -1.97 -8.98 11.08
C LEU A 317 -0.69 -8.31 10.58
N LEU A 318 0.29 -9.09 10.10
CA LEU A 318 1.51 -8.55 9.48
C LEU A 318 1.19 -7.71 8.25
N SER A 319 0.33 -8.20 7.35
CA SER A 319 -0.06 -7.43 6.15
C SER A 319 -0.73 -6.10 6.52
N THR A 320 -1.58 -6.10 7.54
CA THR A 320 -2.26 -4.89 8.05
C THR A 320 -1.27 -3.94 8.72
N GLY A 321 -0.30 -4.49 9.47
CA GLY A 321 0.82 -3.77 10.06
C GLY A 321 1.63 -3.02 9.02
N PHE A 322 1.95 -3.65 7.88
CA PHE A 322 2.70 -2.98 6.80
C PHE A 322 1.99 -1.73 6.30
N PHE A 323 0.66 -1.74 6.13
CA PHE A 323 -0.07 -0.53 5.74
C PHE A 323 -0.07 0.53 6.83
N MET A 324 -0.38 0.15 8.06
CA MET A 324 -0.54 1.11 9.16
C MET A 324 0.78 1.72 9.63
N TRP A 325 1.88 0.94 9.61
CA TRP A 325 3.21 1.44 9.96
C TRP A 325 3.71 2.44 8.92
N ASN A 326 3.67 2.09 7.63
CA ASN A 326 4.12 2.99 6.56
C ASN A 326 3.25 4.27 6.45
N ALA A 327 1.93 4.16 6.67
CA ALA A 327 1.08 5.34 6.78
C ALA A 327 1.39 6.18 8.03
N GLY A 328 1.67 5.53 9.17
CA GLY A 328 2.04 6.19 10.42
C GLY A 328 3.38 6.91 10.35
N ASP A 329 4.33 6.41 9.55
CA ASP A 329 5.62 7.07 9.32
C ASP A 329 5.46 8.45 8.68
N ILE A 330 4.44 8.65 7.84
CA ILE A 330 4.14 9.99 7.28
C ILE A 330 3.88 10.97 8.41
N THR A 331 3.05 10.59 9.38
CA THR A 331 2.76 11.43 10.55
C THR A 331 4.00 11.65 11.42
N VAL A 332 4.84 10.63 11.60
CA VAL A 332 6.08 10.75 12.40
C VAL A 332 7.07 11.69 11.74
N GLU A 333 7.35 11.52 10.45
CA GLU A 333 8.29 12.36 9.72
C GLU A 333 7.77 13.80 9.59
N ALA A 334 6.47 14.00 9.33
CA ALA A 334 5.87 15.34 9.26
C ALA A 334 6.01 16.13 10.57
N LYS A 335 5.95 15.46 11.74
CA LYS A 335 6.13 16.10 13.05
C LYS A 335 7.53 16.67 13.29
N SER A 336 8.54 16.23 12.54
CA SER A 336 9.91 16.78 12.63
C SER A 336 10.05 18.16 11.96
N LEU A 337 9.16 18.46 11.02
CA LEU A 337 9.26 19.61 10.14
C LEU A 337 9.25 20.98 10.86
N PRO A 338 8.37 21.24 11.85
CA PRO A 338 8.40 22.51 12.60
C PRO A 338 9.75 22.76 13.28
N THR A 339 10.37 21.71 13.83
CA THR A 339 11.68 21.81 14.47
C THR A 339 12.76 22.15 13.44
N ALA A 340 12.72 21.54 12.26
CA ALA A 340 13.64 21.86 11.17
C ALA A 340 13.48 23.30 10.68
N MET A 341 12.24 23.79 10.54
CA MET A 341 11.96 25.19 10.22
C MET A 341 12.52 26.14 11.29
N PHE A 342 12.37 25.79 12.58
CA PHE A 342 12.94 26.57 13.68
C PHE A 342 14.46 26.58 13.67
N SER A 343 15.10 25.46 13.30
CA SER A 343 16.55 25.31 13.24
C SER A 343 17.17 25.64 11.88
N SER A 344 16.47 26.40 11.04
CA SER A 344 16.91 26.71 9.68
C SER A 344 17.95 27.84 9.60
N GLY A 345 18.34 28.47 10.72
CA GLY A 345 19.34 29.54 10.75
C GLY A 345 18.78 30.96 10.73
N TRP A 346 17.46 31.14 10.87
CA TRP A 346 16.79 32.44 10.83
C TRP A 346 17.27 33.47 11.85
N GLU A 347 17.85 33.01 12.96
CA GLU A 347 18.41 33.83 14.02
C GLU A 347 19.58 34.70 13.55
N HIS A 348 20.22 34.32 12.43
CA HIS A 348 21.28 35.09 11.79
C HIS A 348 20.74 36.29 10.99
N CYS A 349 19.42 36.40 10.76
CA CYS A 349 18.83 37.57 10.09
C CYS A 349 18.70 38.76 11.05
N GLY A 350 19.30 39.90 10.67
CA GLY A 350 19.29 41.14 11.43
C GLY A 350 18.19 42.13 11.03
N ARG A 351 18.02 43.17 11.87
CA ARG A 351 17.21 44.39 11.61
C ARG A 351 15.83 44.10 10.96
N ASP A 352 15.55 44.71 9.82
CA ASP A 352 14.25 44.64 9.14
C ASP A 352 13.97 43.26 8.51
N SER A 353 15.01 42.54 8.09
CA SER A 353 14.88 41.17 7.57
C SER A 353 14.38 40.22 8.66
N SER A 354 14.92 40.36 9.87
CA SER A 354 14.51 39.57 11.04
C SER A 354 12.99 39.62 11.28
N VAL A 355 12.38 40.81 11.18
CA VAL A 355 10.93 40.98 11.43
C VAL A 355 10.09 40.25 10.39
N ARG A 356 10.49 40.30 9.11
CA ARG A 356 9.76 39.62 8.02
C ARG A 356 9.93 38.12 8.10
N VAL A 357 11.17 37.66 8.24
CA VAL A 357 11.53 36.24 8.32
C VAL A 357 10.86 35.56 9.52
N ARG A 358 10.88 36.18 10.71
CA ARG A 358 10.19 35.63 11.90
C ARG A 358 8.70 35.41 11.66
N LYS A 359 8.01 36.34 10.99
CA LYS A 359 6.59 36.18 10.66
C LYS A 359 6.37 35.00 9.71
N LEU A 360 7.20 34.86 8.68
CA LEU A 360 7.11 33.74 7.74
C LEU A 360 7.31 32.39 8.44
N ILE A 361 8.31 32.30 9.31
CA ILE A 361 8.64 31.07 10.05
C ILE A 361 7.52 30.69 11.01
N VAL A 362 7.03 31.64 11.81
CA VAL A 362 5.96 31.37 12.77
C VAL A 362 4.72 30.83 12.06
N ILE A 363 4.31 31.46 10.94
CA ILE A 363 3.15 31.00 10.16
C ILE A 363 3.42 29.61 9.56
N ALA A 364 4.60 29.39 8.99
CA ALA A 364 4.96 28.10 8.40
C ALA A 364 5.00 26.98 9.45
N MET A 365 5.56 27.26 10.63
CA MET A 365 5.60 26.32 11.76
C MET A 365 4.20 26.02 12.29
N MET A 366 3.34 27.02 12.45
CA MET A 366 1.94 26.82 12.84
C MET A 366 1.24 25.84 11.88
N GLN A 367 1.45 26.00 10.57
CA GLN A 367 0.89 25.08 9.57
C GLN A 367 1.52 23.68 9.63
N ALA A 368 2.82 23.57 9.91
CA ALA A 368 3.53 22.29 10.01
C ALA A 368 3.23 21.53 11.31
N GLN A 369 2.72 22.22 12.34
CA GLN A 369 2.29 21.60 13.60
C GLN A 369 0.94 20.88 13.48
N GLU A 370 0.14 21.20 12.46
CA GLU A 370 -1.10 20.49 12.17
C GLU A 370 -0.81 19.01 11.82
N PRO A 371 -1.41 18.03 12.55
CA PRO A 371 -1.10 16.63 12.33
C PRO A 371 -1.47 16.13 10.93
N VAL A 372 -0.46 15.66 10.19
CA VAL A 372 -0.67 15.00 8.90
C VAL A 372 -0.99 13.52 9.14
N VAL A 373 -2.28 13.16 9.10
CA VAL A 373 -2.76 11.80 9.42
C VAL A 373 -3.58 11.23 8.27
N LEU A 374 -3.17 10.07 7.76
CA LEU A 374 -4.00 9.29 6.84
C LEU A 374 -5.07 8.52 7.62
N THR A 375 -6.26 8.38 7.04
CA THR A 375 -7.40 7.71 7.70
C THR A 375 -8.00 6.59 6.85
N GLY A 376 -8.31 5.47 7.49
CA GLY A 376 -9.15 4.39 6.97
C GLY A 376 -10.58 4.57 7.45
N LEU A 377 -11.57 4.16 6.64
CA LEU A 377 -13.01 4.32 6.90
C LEU A 377 -13.45 5.77 7.18
N GLY A 378 -12.58 6.76 6.93
CA GLY A 378 -12.81 8.17 7.24
C GLY A 378 -12.64 8.55 8.72
N ILE A 379 -12.48 7.58 9.63
CA ILE A 379 -12.44 7.82 11.09
C ILE A 379 -11.24 7.17 11.79
N ILE A 380 -10.70 6.09 11.23
CA ILE A 380 -9.60 5.35 11.86
C ILE A 380 -8.28 5.96 11.38
N ALA A 381 -7.59 6.66 12.27
CA ALA A 381 -6.22 7.11 12.00
C ALA A 381 -5.32 5.90 11.70
N LEU A 382 -4.59 5.93 10.60
CA LEU A 382 -3.63 4.88 10.25
C LEU A 382 -2.32 5.18 10.98
N SER A 383 -2.16 4.56 12.14
CA SER A 383 -1.02 4.79 13.02
C SER A 383 -0.56 3.50 13.70
N TYR A 384 0.65 3.53 14.23
CA TYR A 384 1.19 2.47 15.10
C TYR A 384 0.25 2.15 16.28
N GLN A 385 -0.38 3.16 16.88
CA GLN A 385 -1.28 2.99 18.02
C GLN A 385 -2.56 2.25 17.59
N SER A 386 -3.14 2.63 16.45
CA SER A 386 -4.33 1.96 15.90
C SER A 386 -4.05 0.50 15.57
N TYR A 387 -2.87 0.20 14.99
CA TYR A 387 -2.43 -1.17 14.75
C TYR A 387 -2.33 -1.98 16.04
N VAL A 388 -1.65 -1.46 17.06
CA VAL A 388 -1.52 -2.12 18.36
C VAL A 388 -2.91 -2.35 18.98
N SER A 389 -3.83 -1.40 18.85
CA SER A 389 -5.22 -1.56 19.29
C SER A 389 -5.91 -2.72 18.58
N ILE A 390 -5.79 -2.84 17.26
CA ILE A 390 -6.37 -3.95 16.49
C ILE A 390 -5.80 -5.30 16.97
N VAL A 391 -4.47 -5.40 17.12
CA VAL A 391 -3.82 -6.62 17.60
C VAL A 391 -4.28 -6.99 19.01
N LYS A 392 -4.31 -6.02 19.93
CA LYS A 392 -4.76 -6.23 21.31
C LYS A 392 -6.22 -6.65 21.37
N SER A 393 -7.11 -5.97 20.66
CA SER A 393 -8.53 -6.34 20.60
C SER A 393 -8.72 -7.75 20.04
N SER A 394 -7.97 -8.11 18.99
CA SER A 394 -8.01 -9.46 18.42
C SER A 394 -7.58 -10.52 19.43
N TYR A 395 -6.48 -10.27 20.15
CA TYR A 395 -6.00 -11.14 21.22
C TYR A 395 -6.99 -11.23 22.39
N SER A 396 -7.54 -10.11 22.85
CA SER A 396 -8.51 -10.11 23.95
C SER A 396 -9.76 -10.91 23.63
N VAL A 397 -10.33 -10.74 22.42
CA VAL A 397 -11.48 -11.54 21.99
C VAL A 397 -11.11 -13.01 21.92
N PHE A 398 -9.91 -13.32 21.43
CA PHE A 398 -9.40 -14.69 21.38
C PHE A 398 -9.30 -15.34 22.77
N SER A 399 -8.71 -14.64 23.74
CA SER A 399 -8.56 -15.12 25.13
C SER A 399 -9.86 -15.22 25.91
N VAL A 400 -10.93 -14.55 25.48
CA VAL A 400 -12.26 -14.67 26.12
C VAL A 400 -13.03 -15.87 25.58
N LEU A 401 -12.88 -16.17 24.29
CA LEU A 401 -13.60 -17.27 23.63
C LEU A 401 -12.91 -18.63 23.82
N TYR A 402 -11.65 -18.65 24.24
CA TYR A 402 -10.83 -19.85 24.44
C TYR A 402 -10.12 -19.79 25.78
#